data_AF-A0A293N198-F1
#
_entry.id   AF-A0A293N198-F1
#
_cell.length_a   1.000
_cell.length_b   1.000
_cell.length_c   1.000
_cell.angle_alpha   90.00
_cell.angle_beta   90.00
_cell.angle_gamma   90.00
#
_symmetry.space_group_name_H-M   'P 1'
#
loop_
_entity.id
_entity.type
_entity.pdbx_description
1 polymer ?
#
loop_
_entity_poly.entity_id
_entity_poly.type
_entity_poly.pdbx_seq_one_letter_code
_entity_poly.pdbx_strand_id
1 'polypeptide(L)'
;MLSSLLNTKLPTFCDVDHSVIGKPVFYILKECASFLWHKGRQKDMISVEEHRDSAQLICDVAWEHINAGHWKAVSIYWRRLYSYGALIKSCLEVQMGTHPSDILKTCDMGLIMGAPVMENVLAKVAKELHSRLDWNIQSKKLESYRIHLKVCWRPHCSDRNWCQIHRRNVVSDVDDHCKFC
;
A
#
# COMPACT_ATOMS: atom_id res chain seq x y z
N MET A 1 -9.09 9.08 -3.09
CA MET A 1 -7.70 9.31 -3.55
C MET A 1 -7.23 8.18 -4.47
N LEU A 2 -7.30 6.90 -4.05
CA LEU A 2 -7.26 5.76 -5.00
C LEU A 2 -8.33 5.86 -6.09
N SER A 3 -9.44 6.53 -5.79
CA SER A 3 -10.49 6.90 -6.75
C SER A 3 -9.98 7.60 -8.01
N SER A 4 -8.84 8.31 -7.97
CA SER A 4 -8.22 8.91 -9.17
C SER A 4 -7.50 7.87 -10.03
N LEU A 5 -6.78 6.94 -9.40
CA LEU A 5 -6.11 5.81 -10.05
C LEU A 5 -7.13 4.80 -10.61
N LEU A 6 -8.27 4.65 -9.95
CA LEU A 6 -9.39 3.80 -10.34
C LEU A 6 -10.46 4.56 -11.14
N ASN A 7 -10.22 5.80 -11.55
CA ASN A 7 -11.19 6.58 -12.35
C ASN A 7 -11.27 6.11 -13.81
N THR A 8 -10.54 5.06 -14.17
CA THR A 8 -10.57 4.42 -15.47
C THR A 8 -11.89 3.69 -15.68
N LYS A 9 -12.24 3.43 -16.94
CA LYS A 9 -13.31 2.47 -17.26
C LYS A 9 -12.99 1.12 -16.59
N LEU A 10 -14.04 0.38 -16.24
CA LEU A 10 -13.92 -1.00 -15.75
C LEU A 10 -12.93 -1.77 -16.65
N PRO A 11 -11.89 -2.41 -16.08
CA PRO A 11 -10.96 -3.19 -16.87
C PRO A 11 -11.70 -4.28 -17.66
N THR A 12 -11.37 -4.40 -18.94
CA THR A 12 -11.94 -5.42 -19.83
C THR A 12 -11.25 -6.79 -19.69
N PHE A 13 -10.13 -6.86 -18.96
CA PHE A 13 -9.31 -8.05 -18.74
C PHE A 13 -8.92 -8.78 -20.04
N CYS A 14 -8.76 -8.04 -21.15
CA CYS A 14 -8.41 -8.62 -22.45
C CYS A 14 -7.01 -9.26 -22.47
N ASP A 15 -6.19 -8.97 -21.46
CA ASP A 15 -4.87 -9.52 -21.25
C ASP A 15 -4.86 -10.81 -20.40
N VAL A 16 -6.04 -11.31 -20.00
CA VAL A 16 -6.23 -12.58 -19.27
C VAL A 16 -7.04 -13.55 -20.12
N ASP A 17 -6.50 -14.76 -20.30
CA ASP A 17 -7.16 -15.82 -21.07
C ASP A 17 -7.92 -16.79 -20.15
N HIS A 18 -9.26 -16.73 -20.20
CA HIS A 18 -10.15 -17.58 -19.41
C HIS A 18 -10.16 -19.05 -19.84
N SER A 19 -9.63 -19.39 -21.02
CA SER A 19 -9.41 -20.78 -21.41
C SER A 19 -8.22 -21.39 -20.65
N VAL A 20 -7.26 -20.55 -20.24
CA VAL A 20 -6.10 -20.95 -19.44
C VAL A 20 -6.42 -20.90 -17.94
N ILE A 21 -6.97 -19.78 -17.45
CA ILE A 21 -7.20 -19.60 -16.01
C ILE A 21 -8.49 -20.23 -15.49
N GLY A 22 -9.34 -20.71 -16.40
CA GLY A 22 -10.65 -21.26 -16.07
C GLY A 22 -11.76 -20.21 -15.97
N LYS A 23 -12.94 -20.57 -16.48
CA LYS A 23 -14.14 -19.73 -16.47
C LYS A 23 -14.59 -19.32 -15.06
N PRO A 24 -14.58 -20.20 -14.03
CA PRO A 24 -15.02 -19.81 -12.68
C PRO A 24 -14.14 -18.71 -12.07
N VAL A 25 -12.81 -18.84 -12.16
CA VAL A 25 -11.87 -17.86 -11.63
C VAL A 25 -12.01 -16.52 -12.37
N PHE A 26 -12.15 -16.56 -13.69
CA PHE A 26 -12.40 -15.37 -14.50
C PHE A 26 -13.74 -14.70 -14.15
N TYR A 27 -14.77 -15.47 -13.79
CA TYR A 27 -16.04 -14.92 -13.31
C TYR A 27 -15.85 -14.15 -12.00
N ILE A 28 -15.17 -14.75 -11.01
CA ILE A 28 -14.89 -14.11 -9.72
C ILE A 28 -14.09 -12.81 -9.92
N LEU A 29 -13.07 -12.82 -10.79
CA LEU A 29 -12.31 -11.62 -11.14
C LEU A 29 -13.22 -10.48 -11.63
N LYS A 30 -14.15 -10.79 -12.55
CA LYS A 30 -15.09 -9.79 -13.08
C LYS A 30 -16.06 -9.28 -12.03
N GLU A 31 -16.54 -10.15 -11.14
CA GLU A 31 -17.44 -9.75 -10.05
C GLU A 31 -16.73 -8.79 -9.09
N CYS A 32 -15.52 -9.11 -8.64
CA CYS A 32 -14.73 -8.22 -7.78
C CYS A 32 -14.40 -6.89 -8.46
N ALA A 33 -14.06 -6.92 -9.75
CA ALA A 33 -13.81 -5.70 -10.51
C ALA A 33 -15.06 -4.83 -10.64
N SER A 34 -16.21 -5.45 -10.96
CA SER A 34 -17.49 -4.77 -11.08
C SER A 34 -17.88 -4.13 -9.76
N PHE A 35 -17.74 -4.85 -8.65
CA PHE A 35 -17.96 -4.30 -7.32
C PHE A 35 -17.04 -3.11 -7.04
N LEU A 36 -15.74 -3.22 -7.34
CA LEU A 36 -14.76 -2.18 -7.04
C LEU A 36 -15.00 -0.90 -7.87
N TRP A 37 -15.24 -1.03 -9.18
CA TRP A 37 -15.36 0.10 -10.11
C TRP A 37 -16.77 0.70 -10.23
N HIS A 38 -17.82 0.08 -9.67
CA HIS A 38 -19.16 0.66 -9.70
C HIS A 38 -19.23 1.95 -8.87
N LYS A 39 -19.49 3.08 -9.53
CA LYS A 39 -19.67 4.39 -8.86
C LYS A 39 -21.04 4.47 -8.18
N GLY A 40 -21.13 5.19 -7.06
CA GLY A 40 -22.40 5.61 -6.47
C GLY A 40 -23.13 4.61 -5.57
N ARG A 41 -22.60 3.40 -5.36
CA ARG A 41 -23.14 2.46 -4.36
C ARG A 41 -22.38 2.63 -3.05
N GLN A 42 -23.10 2.92 -1.96
CA GLN A 42 -22.54 2.74 -0.62
C GLN A 42 -22.29 1.24 -0.45
N LYS A 43 -21.05 0.89 -0.16
CA LYS A 43 -20.65 -0.49 0.09
C LYS A 43 -20.71 -0.71 1.59
N ASP A 44 -21.53 -1.64 2.03
CA ASP A 44 -21.49 -2.12 3.41
C ASP A 44 -20.20 -2.91 3.65
N MET A 45 -19.76 -2.97 4.91
CA MET A 45 -18.49 -3.59 5.27
C MET A 45 -18.45 -5.08 4.95
N ILE A 46 -19.59 -5.79 5.07
CA ILE A 46 -19.71 -7.23 4.80
C ILE A 46 -19.42 -7.50 3.33
N SER A 47 -20.07 -6.76 2.43
CA SER A 47 -19.80 -6.85 0.99
C SER A 47 -18.33 -6.55 0.65
N VAL A 48 -17.70 -5.57 1.32
CA VAL A 48 -16.28 -5.26 1.09
C VAL A 48 -15.39 -6.44 1.51
N GLU A 49 -15.68 -7.05 2.64
CA GLU A 49 -14.95 -8.21 3.16
C GLU A 49 -15.08 -9.44 2.25
N GLU A 50 -16.31 -9.77 1.81
CA GLU A 50 -16.57 -10.89 0.89
C GLU A 50 -15.80 -10.75 -0.43
N HIS A 51 -15.76 -9.55 -1.00
CA HIS A 51 -15.02 -9.30 -2.23
C HIS A 51 -13.50 -9.27 -1.99
N ARG A 52 -13.05 -8.91 -0.79
CA ARG A 52 -11.62 -8.97 -0.41
C ARG A 52 -11.17 -10.42 -0.32
N ASP A 53 -11.99 -11.30 0.26
CA ASP A 53 -11.72 -12.74 0.34
C ASP A 53 -11.78 -13.40 -1.03
N SER A 54 -12.71 -12.99 -1.89
CA SER A 54 -12.73 -13.40 -3.29
C SER A 54 -11.45 -12.98 -4.04
N ALA A 55 -10.94 -11.78 -3.78
CA ALA A 55 -9.67 -11.32 -4.34
C ALA A 55 -8.45 -12.09 -3.77
N GLN A 56 -8.50 -12.51 -2.50
CA GLN A 56 -7.50 -13.40 -1.92
C GLN A 56 -7.52 -14.77 -2.60
N LEU A 57 -8.70 -15.36 -2.82
CA LEU A 57 -8.84 -16.63 -3.55
C LEU A 57 -8.23 -16.56 -4.96
N ILE A 58 -8.42 -15.44 -5.67
CA ILE A 58 -7.77 -15.21 -6.97
C ILE A 58 -6.24 -15.27 -6.84
N CYS A 59 -5.69 -14.64 -5.80
CA CYS A 59 -4.25 -14.65 -5.54
C CYS A 59 -3.75 -16.06 -5.21
N ASP A 60 -4.49 -16.81 -4.39
CA ASP A 60 -4.11 -18.17 -3.96
C ASP A 60 -4.08 -19.14 -5.14
N VAL A 61 -5.14 -19.15 -5.97
CA VAL A 61 -5.19 -19.99 -7.18
C VAL A 61 -4.06 -19.61 -8.14
N ALA A 62 -3.84 -18.32 -8.37
CA ALA A 62 -2.75 -17.89 -9.24
C ALA A 62 -1.38 -18.28 -8.65
N TRP A 63 -1.20 -18.19 -7.33
CA TRP A 63 0.03 -18.59 -6.65
C TRP A 63 0.33 -20.07 -6.85
N GLU A 64 -0.66 -20.95 -6.67
CA GLU A 64 -0.50 -22.40 -6.87
C GLU A 64 0.02 -22.70 -8.28
N HIS A 65 -0.58 -22.08 -9.30
CA HIS A 65 -0.15 -22.28 -10.69
C HIS A 65 1.21 -21.65 -11.01
N ILE A 66 1.54 -20.51 -10.39
CA ILE A 66 2.85 -19.87 -10.55
C ILE A 66 3.96 -20.75 -9.93
N ASN A 67 3.66 -21.50 -8.86
CA ASN A 67 4.65 -22.30 -8.13
C ASN A 67 4.63 -23.80 -8.47
N ALA A 68 3.74 -24.26 -9.34
CA ALA A 68 3.61 -25.68 -9.71
C ALA A 68 4.75 -26.22 -10.61
N GLY A 69 5.63 -25.38 -11.16
CA GLY A 69 6.66 -25.83 -12.10
C GLY A 69 7.77 -24.81 -12.37
N HIS A 70 8.58 -25.09 -13.40
CA HIS A 70 9.67 -24.18 -13.78
C HIS A 70 9.12 -22.81 -14.19
N TRP A 71 9.68 -21.75 -13.61
CA TRP A 71 9.26 -20.36 -13.85
C TRP A 71 9.14 -19.99 -15.34
N LYS A 72 10.06 -20.49 -16.19
CA LYS A 72 10.04 -20.24 -17.65
C LYS A 72 8.80 -20.79 -18.37
N ALA A 73 8.12 -21.77 -17.77
CA ALA A 73 6.93 -22.41 -18.31
C ALA A 73 5.64 -21.86 -17.70
N VAL A 74 5.74 -20.98 -16.71
CA VAL A 74 4.57 -20.34 -16.09
C VAL A 74 3.90 -19.43 -17.10
N SER A 75 2.61 -19.68 -17.37
CA SER A 75 1.83 -18.84 -18.25
C SER A 75 1.74 -17.41 -17.71
N ILE A 76 1.95 -16.43 -18.59
CA ILE A 76 1.81 -15.01 -18.26
C ILE A 76 0.42 -14.67 -17.74
N TYR A 77 -0.61 -15.44 -18.11
CA TYR A 77 -1.99 -15.23 -17.67
C TYR A 77 -2.16 -15.45 -16.17
N TRP A 78 -1.45 -16.41 -15.56
CA TRP A 78 -1.46 -16.60 -14.11
C TRP A 78 -0.82 -15.43 -13.38
N ARG A 79 0.28 -14.90 -13.92
CA ARG A 79 0.96 -13.73 -13.35
C ARG A 79 0.11 -12.46 -13.46
N ARG A 80 -0.56 -12.25 -14.60
CA ARG A 80 -1.51 -11.14 -14.76
C ARG A 80 -2.71 -11.28 -13.83
N LEU A 81 -3.25 -12.50 -13.69
CA LEU A 81 -4.33 -12.79 -12.74
C LEU A 81 -3.91 -12.45 -11.30
N TYR A 82 -2.69 -12.83 -10.90
CA TYR A 82 -2.15 -12.47 -9.58
C TYR A 82 -2.08 -10.96 -9.38
N SER A 83 -1.58 -10.19 -10.37
CA SER A 83 -1.53 -8.73 -10.29
C SER A 83 -2.92 -8.10 -10.18
N TYR A 84 -3.92 -8.62 -10.90
CA TYR A 84 -5.29 -8.15 -10.77
C TYR A 84 -5.89 -8.47 -9.40
N GLY A 85 -5.68 -9.69 -8.89
CA GLY A 85 -6.10 -10.09 -7.55
C GLY A 85 -5.50 -9.17 -6.48
N ALA A 86 -4.19 -8.93 -6.52
CA ALA A 86 -3.48 -8.06 -5.59
C ALA A 86 -3.94 -6.59 -5.68
N LEU A 87 -4.20 -6.08 -6.89
CA LEU A 87 -4.74 -4.74 -7.09
C LEU A 87 -6.13 -4.58 -6.48
N ILE A 88 -7.04 -5.52 -6.77
CA ILE A 88 -8.40 -5.49 -6.24
C ILE A 88 -8.35 -5.60 -4.71
N LYS A 89 -7.60 -6.58 -4.19
CA LYS A 89 -7.43 -6.83 -2.76
C LYS A 89 -6.93 -5.59 -2.03
N SER A 90 -5.83 -4.98 -2.50
CA SER A 90 -5.27 -3.78 -1.87
C SER A 90 -6.24 -2.60 -1.86
N CYS A 91 -7.04 -2.42 -2.92
CA CYS A 91 -8.06 -1.39 -2.97
C CYS A 91 -9.21 -1.62 -1.98
N LEU A 92 -9.57 -2.89 -1.74
CA LEU A 92 -10.59 -3.26 -0.75
C LEU A 92 -10.05 -3.15 0.67
N GLU A 93 -8.81 -3.55 0.94
CA GLU A 93 -8.14 -3.35 2.23
C GLU A 93 -8.08 -1.85 2.60
N VAL A 94 -7.87 -0.96 1.63
CA VAL A 94 -7.98 0.49 1.86
C VAL A 94 -9.39 0.91 2.26
N GLN A 95 -10.45 0.32 1.69
CA GLN A 95 -11.84 0.61 2.07
C GLN A 95 -12.16 0.08 3.48
N MET A 96 -11.55 -1.03 3.88
CA MET A 96 -11.67 -1.59 5.23
C MET A 96 -10.89 -0.80 6.29
N GLY A 97 -10.02 0.13 5.89
CA GLY A 97 -9.16 0.87 6.82
C GLY A 97 -7.98 0.05 7.33
N THR A 98 -7.56 -0.99 6.61
CA THR A 98 -6.37 -1.79 6.92
C THR A 98 -5.13 -0.89 7.03
N HIS A 99 -4.19 -1.24 7.90
CA HIS A 99 -2.97 -0.46 8.08
C HIS A 99 -2.14 -0.43 6.78
N PRO A 100 -1.60 0.73 6.34
CA PRO A 100 -0.93 0.83 5.03
C PRO A 100 0.25 -0.13 4.85
N SER A 101 0.94 -0.53 5.92
CA SER A 101 2.04 -1.51 5.84
C SER A 101 1.56 -2.89 5.38
N ASP A 102 0.36 -3.31 5.79
CA ASP A 102 -0.18 -4.62 5.40
C ASP A 102 -0.71 -4.58 3.97
N ILE A 103 -1.30 -3.46 3.56
CA ILE A 103 -1.70 -3.23 2.18
C ILE A 103 -0.47 -3.21 1.25
N LEU A 104 0.65 -2.63 1.70
CA LEU A 104 1.90 -2.67 0.94
C LEU A 104 2.42 -4.09 0.75
N LYS A 105 2.31 -4.98 1.73
CA LYS A 105 2.66 -6.40 1.54
C LYS A 105 1.85 -7.03 0.42
N THR A 106 0.54 -6.75 0.36
CA THR A 106 -0.33 -7.18 -0.74
C THR A 106 0.18 -6.64 -2.08
N CYS A 107 0.52 -5.35 -2.16
CA CYS A 107 1.07 -4.75 -3.38
C CYS A 107 2.41 -5.36 -3.79
N ASP A 108 3.35 -5.52 -2.86
CA ASP A 108 4.69 -6.04 -3.09
C ASP A 108 4.64 -7.47 -3.62
N MET A 109 3.80 -8.31 -3.02
CA MET A 109 3.55 -9.66 -3.53
C MET A 109 2.99 -9.63 -4.95
N GLY A 110 2.06 -8.71 -5.24
CA GLY A 110 1.50 -8.55 -6.58
C GLY A 110 2.51 -8.07 -7.64
N LEU A 111 3.51 -7.27 -7.22
CA LEU A 111 4.60 -6.80 -8.09
C LEU A 111 5.67 -7.87 -8.32
N ILE A 112 5.98 -8.68 -7.30
CA ILE A 112 6.99 -9.75 -7.36
C ILE A 112 6.45 -10.95 -8.13
N MET A 113 5.27 -11.45 -7.76
CA MET A 113 4.69 -12.67 -8.32
C MET A 113 4.03 -12.42 -9.67
N GLY A 114 3.44 -11.24 -9.81
CA GLY A 114 2.58 -10.93 -10.93
C GLY A 114 3.31 -10.45 -12.18
N ALA A 115 2.57 -9.83 -13.09
CA ALA A 115 3.06 -9.22 -14.31
C ALA A 115 2.36 -7.87 -14.52
N PRO A 116 3.02 -6.89 -15.18
CA PRO A 116 2.43 -5.59 -15.49
C PRO A 116 1.03 -5.69 -16.10
N VAL A 117 0.06 -5.04 -15.44
CA VAL A 117 -1.33 -4.85 -15.91
C VAL A 117 -1.72 -3.37 -15.77
N MET A 118 -2.65 -2.91 -16.60
CA MET A 118 -3.21 -1.55 -16.56
C MET A 118 -2.13 -0.44 -16.39
N GLU A 119 -1.08 -0.47 -17.23
CA GLU A 119 0.03 0.49 -17.16
C GLU A 119 0.70 0.56 -15.77
N ASN A 120 0.93 -0.60 -15.16
CA ASN A 120 1.53 -0.74 -13.82
C ASN A 120 0.75 0.01 -12.73
N VAL A 121 -0.59 -0.01 -12.78
CA VAL A 121 -1.42 0.66 -11.77
C VAL A 121 -1.13 0.17 -10.35
N LEU A 122 -0.80 -1.11 -10.16
CA LEU A 122 -0.44 -1.65 -8.84
C LEU A 122 0.80 -0.95 -8.24
N ALA A 123 1.81 -0.65 -9.07
CA ALA A 123 2.99 0.10 -8.64
C ALA A 123 2.62 1.55 -8.26
N LYS A 124 1.68 2.16 -9.00
CA LYS A 124 1.16 3.50 -8.68
C LYS A 124 0.41 3.50 -7.34
N VAL A 125 -0.39 2.46 -7.07
CA VAL A 125 -1.06 2.25 -5.78
C VAL A 125 -0.05 2.08 -4.65
N ALA A 126 0.95 1.22 -4.82
CA ALA A 126 2.02 1.00 -3.84
C ALA A 126 2.76 2.31 -3.50
N LYS A 127 3.13 3.10 -4.51
CA LYS A 127 3.78 4.40 -4.32
C LYS A 127 2.94 5.37 -3.48
N GLU A 128 1.64 5.43 -3.75
CA GLU A 128 0.70 6.27 -3.01
C GLU A 128 0.48 5.80 -1.57
N LEU A 129 0.56 4.49 -1.32
CA LEU A 129 0.50 3.95 0.05
C LEU A 129 1.79 4.22 0.82
N HIS A 130 2.95 4.09 0.16
CA HIS A 130 4.26 4.33 0.76
C HIS A 130 4.42 5.77 1.24
N SER A 131 4.00 6.76 0.43
CA SER A 131 4.09 8.18 0.80
C SER A 131 3.34 8.52 2.10
N ARG A 132 2.30 7.74 2.44
CA ARG A 132 1.52 7.90 3.68
C ARG A 132 2.22 7.30 4.90
N LEU A 133 2.96 6.21 4.71
CA LEU A 133 3.79 5.67 5.77
C LEU A 133 4.92 6.62 6.14
N ASP A 134 5.58 7.21 5.14
CA ASP A 134 6.66 8.17 5.35
C ASP A 134 6.19 9.38 6.16
N TRP A 135 5.00 9.91 5.85
CA TRP A 135 4.37 10.99 6.61
C TRP A 135 4.04 10.59 8.06
N ASN A 136 3.50 9.38 8.27
CA ASN A 136 3.17 8.91 9.62
C ASN A 136 4.42 8.67 10.47
N ILE A 137 5.52 8.22 9.86
CA ILE A 137 6.81 8.06 10.55
C ILE A 137 7.38 9.44 10.90
N GLN A 138 7.41 10.38 9.95
CA GLN A 138 7.90 11.74 10.18
C GLN A 138 7.11 12.48 11.26
N SER A 139 5.77 12.41 11.23
CA SER A 139 4.92 13.08 12.23
C SER A 139 5.09 12.50 13.63
N LYS A 140 5.18 11.17 13.79
CA LYS A 140 5.50 10.53 15.08
C LYS A 140 6.89 10.88 15.58
N LYS A 141 7.88 10.95 14.68
CA LYS A 141 9.25 11.34 15.00
C LYS A 141 9.31 12.80 15.48
N LEU A 142 8.60 13.70 14.80
CA LEU A 142 8.46 15.10 15.20
C LEU A 142 7.75 15.26 16.56
N GLU A 143 6.69 14.49 16.84
CA GLU A 143 6.04 14.54 18.16
C GLU A 143 6.94 13.97 19.26
N SER A 144 7.72 12.91 18.98
CA SER A 144 8.72 12.39 19.91
C SER A 144 9.80 13.41 20.24
N TYR A 145 10.31 14.15 19.24
CA TYR A 145 11.23 15.26 19.45
C TYR A 145 10.60 16.43 20.20
N ARG A 146 9.34 16.76 19.91
CA ARG A 146 8.58 17.80 20.62
C ARG A 146 8.38 17.47 22.10
N ILE A 147 8.13 16.20 22.43
CA ILE A 147 8.06 15.73 23.82
C ILE A 147 9.45 15.83 24.47
N HIS A 148 10.53 15.38 23.81
CA HIS A 148 11.89 15.49 24.34
C HIS A 148 12.30 16.94 24.62
N LEU A 149 12.04 17.87 23.69
CA LEU A 149 12.33 19.29 23.87
C LEU A 149 11.52 19.92 25.02
N LYS A 150 10.28 19.46 25.26
CA LYS A 150 9.49 19.88 26.43
C LYS A 150 10.04 19.33 27.74
N VAL A 151 10.58 18.11 27.76
CA VAL A 151 11.19 17.49 28.97
C VAL A 151 12.54 18.12 29.29
N CYS A 152 13.32 18.53 28.29
CA CYS A 152 14.57 19.29 28.48
C CYS A 152 14.36 20.76 28.87
N TRP A 153 13.13 21.29 28.79
CA TRP A 153 12.77 22.62 29.29
C TRP A 153 12.42 22.57 30.79
N ARG A 154 13.43 22.36 31.65
CA ARG A 154 13.30 22.70 33.08
C ARG A 154 13.59 24.19 33.27
N PRO A 155 12.63 25.00 33.79
CA PRO A 155 12.85 26.41 34.07
C PRO A 155 13.58 26.57 35.41
N HIS A 156 14.84 26.17 35.47
CA HIS A 156 15.75 26.58 36.56
C HIS A 156 17.18 26.61 36.04
N CYS A 157 17.49 27.64 35.27
CA CYS A 157 18.88 28.09 35.12
C CYS A 157 18.86 29.62 35.07
N SER A 158 19.45 30.23 36.10
CA SER A 158 19.46 31.67 36.35
C SER A 158 20.48 32.44 35.50
N ASP A 159 21.09 31.80 34.49
CA ASP A 159 22.16 32.41 33.70
C ASP A 159 21.69 32.92 32.35
N ARG A 160 21.62 34.26 32.26
CA ARG A 160 21.11 35.02 31.10
C ARG A 160 21.95 34.90 29.82
N ASN A 161 23.14 34.29 29.87
CA ASN A 161 24.06 34.25 28.73
C ASN A 161 23.90 33.03 27.79
N TRP A 162 23.16 31.99 28.17
CA TRP A 162 22.98 30.80 27.32
C TRP A 162 21.80 30.92 26.31
N CYS A 163 20.86 31.82 26.55
CA CYS A 163 19.61 31.89 25.76
C CYS A 163 19.73 32.59 24.39
N GLN A 164 20.86 33.24 24.07
CA GLN A 164 20.99 33.99 22.80
C GLN A 164 21.65 33.20 21.66
N ILE A 165 22.35 32.10 21.93
CA ILE A 165 23.17 31.43 20.90
C ILE A 165 22.36 30.39 20.08
N HIS A 166 21.27 29.83 20.61
CA HIS A 166 20.52 28.75 19.93
C HIS A 166 19.33 29.19 19.09
N ARG A 167 19.05 30.50 18.97
CA ARG A 167 17.91 30.99 18.17
C ARG A 167 18.23 31.18 16.67
N ARG A 168 19.50 31.00 16.24
CA ARG A 168 19.92 31.24 14.84
C ARG A 168 20.26 30.02 13.99
N ASN A 169 20.50 28.84 14.55
CA ASN A 169 20.98 27.68 13.77
C ASN A 169 20.11 26.43 13.95
N VAL A 170 18.86 26.45 13.49
CA VAL A 170 17.97 25.26 13.52
C VAL A 170 18.02 24.47 12.19
N VAL A 171 18.98 24.74 11.29
CA VAL A 171 18.99 24.11 9.95
C VAL A 171 20.37 23.53 9.54
N SER A 172 21.38 23.51 10.40
CA SER A 172 22.63 22.81 10.06
C SER A 172 23.21 22.12 11.28
N ASP A 173 23.61 20.87 11.06
CA ASP A 173 24.40 20.02 11.95
C ASP A 173 23.68 19.44 13.17
N VAL A 174 23.08 18.27 12.95
CA VAL A 174 22.87 17.26 14.00
C VAL A 174 23.77 16.07 13.68
N ASP A 175 25.07 16.30 13.79
CA ASP A 175 26.07 15.26 14.03
C ASP A 175 27.22 15.93 14.79
N ASP A 176 27.03 16.14 16.09
CA ASP A 176 28.19 16.09 16.98
C ASP A 176 27.82 15.86 18.45
N HIS A 177 28.29 14.72 18.94
CA HIS A 177 28.81 14.51 20.28
C HIS A 177 27.94 14.91 21.47
N CYS A 178 27.10 13.96 21.89
CA CYS A 178 26.76 13.79 23.29
C CYS A 178 28.01 13.28 24.05
N LYS A 179 28.90 14.18 24.45
CA LYS A 179 29.88 13.94 25.52
C LYS A 179 29.74 15.05 26.54
N PHE A 180 29.43 14.65 27.77
CA PHE A 180 29.90 15.16 29.07
C PHE A 180 28.80 14.93 30.12
N CYS A 181 29.04 13.91 30.96
CA CYS A 181 28.58 13.88 32.35
C CYS A 181 29.39 14.88 33.16
#